data_AF-A0A520J617-F1
#
_entry.id   AF-A0A520J617-F1
#
_cell.length_a   1.000
_cell.length_b   1.000
_cell.length_c   1.000
_cell.angle_alpha   90.00
_cell.angle_beta   90.00
_cell.angle_gamma   90.00
#
_symmetry.space_group_name_H-M   'P 1'
#
loop_
_entity.id
_entity.type
_entity.pdbx_description
1 polymer ?
#
loop_
_entity_poly.entity_id
_entity_poly.type
_entity_poly.pdbx_seq_one_letter_code
_entity_poly.pdbx_strand_id
1 'polypeptide(L)'
;MALLATKAGPNNSKKTDFMSAVSPLANWIPYRLENKDEDWLLHWLYLDDKKMNDPFFDDTIRYCRAMQKRVSRFKSCSGIALLKANEIIALKPSAFVFHVSRCGSTLLSQAFAQSEICISIAEAPLLDEILRCKEHDPSISNAQREEWFKAALRWMGQIRTGQESSYIIKLDSWHIHFYELLREWFPEVPFFFLTRYPGEILASHSKIRGIHMIPGMVNPFLLKMGELPDFKGDFNAFGNDVLKHYYLELKAILTLDCKFNRFFDYNEGAREMLESFSEFTGIELVTEMYERLKFHSKSTGRIFDTEPKAEDLSTKACREAYQKFIDTAQLLWD
;
A
#
# COMPACT_ATOMS: atom_id res chain seq x y z
N MET A 1 45.15 -44.96 49.69
CA MET A 1 46.14 -44.78 48.60
C MET A 1 45.48 -43.90 47.55
N ALA A 2 45.91 -42.62 47.50
CA ALA A 2 46.01 -41.68 46.35
C ALA A 2 45.04 -41.80 45.14
N LEU A 3 44.52 -40.76 44.49
CA LEU A 3 44.52 -39.29 44.61
C LEU A 3 43.60 -38.77 43.48
N LEU A 4 43.26 -37.47 43.54
CA LEU A 4 42.89 -36.54 42.46
C LEU A 4 41.41 -36.20 42.23
N ALA A 5 41.11 -34.99 42.69
CA ALA A 5 40.00 -34.14 42.33
C ALA A 5 40.24 -33.43 40.99
N THR A 6 39.16 -33.16 40.25
CA THR A 6 39.06 -32.03 39.32
C THR A 6 37.71 -31.33 39.51
N LYS A 7 37.76 -30.04 39.88
CA LYS A 7 36.62 -29.11 39.85
C LYS A 7 36.38 -28.65 38.42
N ALA A 8 35.13 -28.65 37.97
CA ALA A 8 34.66 -27.80 36.88
C ALA A 8 33.43 -27.01 37.36
N GLY A 9 33.45 -25.69 37.16
CA GLY A 9 32.50 -24.72 37.68
C GLY A 9 31.13 -24.70 36.96
N PRO A 10 30.21 -23.82 37.42
CA PRO A 10 28.84 -23.76 36.95
C PRO A 10 28.81 -23.03 35.61
N ASN A 11 28.26 -23.64 34.56
CA ASN A 11 28.13 -22.94 33.28
C ASN A 11 26.81 -23.26 32.57
N ASN A 12 25.97 -22.22 32.50
CA ASN A 12 24.99 -21.93 31.45
C ASN A 12 23.95 -22.99 31.10
N SER A 13 22.92 -23.14 31.95
CA SER A 13 21.60 -23.67 31.56
C SER A 13 20.62 -22.59 31.08
N LYS A 14 21.11 -21.45 30.54
CA LYS A 14 20.28 -20.34 30.02
C LYS A 14 20.61 -19.97 28.57
N LYS A 15 20.79 -20.97 27.69
CA LYS A 15 20.97 -20.74 26.24
C LYS A 15 20.22 -21.76 25.37
N THR A 16 19.12 -22.26 25.87
CA THR A 16 18.21 -23.17 25.15
C THR A 16 16.78 -22.71 25.44
N ASP A 17 16.30 -21.70 24.71
CA ASP A 17 14.86 -21.39 24.52
C ASP A 17 14.61 -20.20 23.58
N PHE A 18 15.31 -20.14 22.43
CA PHE A 18 14.99 -19.19 21.34
C PHE A 18 14.86 -19.89 19.99
N MET A 19 14.40 -21.15 19.98
CA MET A 19 13.81 -21.74 18.79
C MET A 19 12.33 -21.94 19.06
N SER A 20 11.56 -20.84 19.06
CA SER A 20 10.11 -20.97 18.91
C SER A 20 9.86 -21.77 17.65
N ALA A 21 9.08 -22.85 17.75
CA ALA A 21 8.63 -23.60 16.57
C ALA A 21 8.08 -22.59 15.55
N VAL A 22 8.72 -22.50 14.39
CA VAL A 22 8.26 -21.63 13.30
C VAL A 22 6.82 -22.03 13.00
N SER A 23 5.90 -21.07 13.09
CA SER A 23 4.48 -21.32 12.85
C SER A 23 4.31 -22.06 11.52
N PRO A 24 3.47 -23.10 11.42
CA PRO A 24 3.21 -23.78 10.15
C PRO A 24 2.62 -22.83 9.08
N LEU A 25 2.17 -21.64 9.50
CA LEU A 25 1.63 -20.58 8.67
C LEU A 25 2.66 -19.48 8.35
N ALA A 26 3.92 -19.65 8.77
CA ALA A 26 5.00 -18.75 8.38
C ALA A 26 5.10 -18.68 6.85
N ASN A 27 5.35 -17.47 6.34
CA ASN A 27 5.47 -17.17 4.91
C ASN A 27 4.20 -17.39 4.08
N TRP A 28 3.09 -17.84 4.67
CA TRP A 28 1.78 -17.80 4.04
C TRP A 28 1.16 -16.42 4.18
N ILE A 29 0.64 -15.86 3.09
CA ILE A 29 -0.11 -14.59 3.10
C ILE A 29 -1.42 -14.74 2.32
N PRO A 30 -2.50 -14.13 2.79
CA PRO A 30 -3.70 -14.01 2.00
C PRO A 30 -3.47 -12.93 0.93
N TYR A 31 -3.98 -13.15 -0.27
CA TYR A 31 -3.76 -12.23 -1.39
C TYR A 31 -5.02 -11.85 -2.14
N ARG A 32 -6.10 -12.61 -1.94
CA ARG A 32 -7.37 -12.40 -2.63
C ARG A 32 -8.54 -12.89 -1.80
N LEU A 33 -9.59 -12.10 -1.76
CA LEU A 33 -10.90 -12.41 -1.23
C LEU A 33 -11.90 -12.48 -2.38
N GLU A 34 -12.62 -13.60 -2.47
CA GLU A 34 -13.60 -13.87 -3.52
C GLU A 34 -14.94 -14.19 -2.86
N ASN A 35 -16.01 -13.50 -3.27
CA ASN A 35 -17.37 -13.90 -2.94
C ASN A 35 -17.85 -14.90 -3.99
N LYS A 36 -18.19 -16.11 -3.56
CA LYS A 36 -18.68 -17.18 -4.44
C LYS A 36 -19.82 -17.91 -3.75
N ASP A 37 -20.98 -17.95 -4.42
CA ASP A 37 -22.17 -18.66 -3.93
C ASP A 37 -22.56 -18.23 -2.50
N GLU A 38 -22.49 -16.92 -2.22
CA GLU A 38 -22.72 -16.31 -0.89
C GLU A 38 -21.67 -16.63 0.19
N ASP A 39 -20.63 -17.39 -0.15
CA ASP A 39 -19.50 -17.66 0.73
C ASP A 39 -18.27 -16.80 0.40
N TRP A 40 -17.56 -16.38 1.44
CA TRP A 40 -16.31 -15.63 1.34
C TRP A 40 -15.10 -16.57 1.36
N LEU A 41 -14.48 -16.75 0.19
CA LEU A 41 -13.29 -17.56 -0.02
C LEU A 41 -12.02 -16.71 0.00
N LEU A 42 -11.08 -17.10 0.85
CA LEU A 42 -9.77 -16.48 0.99
C LEU A 42 -8.72 -17.32 0.27
N HIS A 43 -7.97 -16.72 -0.63
CA HIS A 43 -6.88 -17.38 -1.35
C HIS A 43 -5.53 -17.02 -0.74
N TRP A 44 -4.64 -18.01 -0.73
CA TRP A 44 -3.35 -17.94 -0.04
C TRP A 44 -2.16 -18.10 -0.99
N LEU A 45 -1.11 -17.35 -0.73
CA LEU A 45 0.22 -17.50 -1.34
C LEU A 45 1.21 -17.95 -0.30
N TYR A 46 2.09 -18.85 -0.70
CA TYR A 46 3.31 -19.14 0.02
C TYR A 46 4.44 -18.34 -0.62
N LEU A 47 5.06 -17.45 0.16
CA LEU A 47 6.14 -16.59 -0.31
C LEU A 47 7.47 -17.33 -0.46
N ASP A 48 7.67 -18.38 0.34
CA ASP A 48 8.98 -19.00 0.53
C ASP A 48 10.04 -17.96 0.94
N ASP A 49 11.04 -17.70 0.09
CA ASP A 49 12.09 -16.69 0.27
C ASP A 49 11.81 -15.37 -0.48
N LYS A 50 10.69 -15.26 -1.20
CA LYS A 50 10.37 -14.05 -1.99
C LYS A 50 10.11 -12.85 -1.08
N LYS A 51 11.03 -11.88 -1.14
CA LYS A 51 10.80 -10.52 -0.60
C LYS A 51 9.67 -9.83 -1.36
N MET A 52 8.78 -9.11 -0.66
CA MET A 52 7.68 -8.33 -1.25
C MET A 52 8.16 -6.93 -1.67
N ASN A 53 9.18 -6.88 -2.52
CA ASN A 53 9.81 -5.63 -2.98
C ASN A 53 9.46 -5.28 -4.43
N ASP A 54 8.38 -5.86 -4.97
CA ASP A 54 7.92 -5.55 -6.33
C ASP A 54 7.15 -4.20 -6.36
N PRO A 55 7.11 -3.49 -7.51
CA PRO A 55 6.40 -2.21 -7.61
C PRO A 55 4.90 -2.30 -7.30
N PHE A 56 4.31 -3.47 -7.57
CA PHE A 56 2.91 -3.81 -7.33
C PHE A 56 2.81 -5.20 -6.71
N PHE A 57 1.89 -5.38 -5.77
CA PHE A 57 1.70 -6.67 -5.12
C PHE A 57 1.20 -7.76 -6.10
N ASP A 58 0.51 -7.38 -7.17
CA ASP A 58 0.15 -8.29 -8.27
C ASP A 58 1.36 -8.96 -8.94
N ASP A 59 2.52 -8.29 -8.96
CA ASP A 59 3.75 -8.89 -9.47
C ASP A 59 4.26 -10.00 -8.54
N THR A 60 4.20 -9.77 -7.22
CA THR A 60 4.48 -10.81 -6.22
C THR A 60 3.51 -11.98 -6.36
N ILE A 61 2.20 -11.69 -6.49
CA ILE A 61 1.16 -12.72 -6.70
C ILE A 61 1.48 -13.55 -7.94
N ARG A 62 1.76 -12.89 -9.08
CA ARG A 62 2.07 -13.56 -10.34
C ARG A 62 3.29 -14.46 -10.23
N TYR A 63 4.36 -14.00 -9.58
CA TYR A 63 5.57 -14.78 -9.34
C TYR A 63 5.29 -16.00 -8.47
N CYS A 64 4.74 -15.81 -7.27
CA CYS A 64 4.49 -16.89 -6.31
C CYS A 64 3.53 -17.93 -6.88
N ARG A 65 2.46 -17.51 -7.57
CA ARG A 65 1.53 -18.43 -8.23
C ARG A 65 2.19 -19.22 -9.36
N ALA A 66 3.10 -18.61 -10.12
CA ALA A 66 3.86 -19.33 -11.14
C ALA A 66 4.76 -20.40 -10.52
N MET A 67 5.38 -20.14 -9.37
CA MET A 67 6.18 -21.12 -8.63
C MET A 67 5.31 -22.24 -8.04
N GLN A 68 4.22 -21.89 -7.34
CA GLN A 68 3.32 -22.88 -6.75
C GLN A 68 2.70 -23.83 -7.77
N LYS A 69 2.36 -23.32 -8.97
CA LYS A 69 1.85 -24.15 -10.09
C LYS A 69 2.81 -25.24 -10.55
N ARG A 70 4.12 -25.10 -10.27
CA ARG A 70 5.12 -26.14 -10.57
C ARG A 70 5.04 -27.31 -9.58
N VAL A 71 4.51 -27.08 -8.39
CA VAL A 71 4.40 -28.06 -7.30
C VAL A 71 3.00 -28.67 -7.23
N SER A 72 1.95 -27.85 -7.37
CA SER A 72 0.56 -28.29 -7.29
C SER A 72 -0.34 -27.58 -8.29
N ARG A 73 -1.34 -28.31 -8.81
CA ARG A 73 -2.39 -27.74 -9.66
C ARG A 73 -3.54 -27.13 -8.86
N PHE A 74 -3.60 -27.41 -7.57
CA PHE A 74 -4.65 -26.90 -6.68
C PHE A 74 -4.32 -25.49 -6.17
N LYS A 75 -5.34 -24.66 -5.99
CA LYS A 75 -5.22 -23.37 -5.33
C LYS A 75 -5.38 -23.55 -3.83
N SER A 76 -4.48 -22.96 -3.05
CA SER A 76 -4.65 -22.87 -1.59
C SER A 76 -5.73 -21.84 -1.28
N CYS A 77 -6.87 -22.30 -0.77
CA CYS A 77 -7.99 -21.46 -0.37
C CYS A 77 -8.62 -21.97 0.93
N SER A 78 -9.28 -21.07 1.65
CA SER A 78 -10.02 -21.38 2.87
C SER A 78 -11.27 -20.50 2.95
N GLY A 79 -12.17 -20.79 3.89
CA GLY A 79 -13.16 -19.79 4.31
C GLY A 79 -12.48 -18.59 4.99
N ILE A 80 -13.14 -17.42 4.96
CA ILE A 80 -12.62 -16.18 5.56
C ILE A 80 -12.37 -16.27 7.07
N ALA A 81 -13.00 -17.22 7.77
CA ALA A 81 -12.75 -17.46 9.19
C ALA A 81 -11.26 -17.70 9.51
N LEU A 82 -10.49 -18.31 8.58
CA LEU A 82 -9.05 -18.55 8.78
C LEU A 82 -8.23 -17.26 8.81
N LEU A 83 -8.73 -16.16 8.23
CA LEU A 83 -8.07 -14.86 8.30
C LEU A 83 -7.84 -14.45 9.77
N LYS A 84 -8.74 -14.90 10.66
CA LYS A 84 -8.78 -14.53 12.07
C LYS A 84 -8.05 -15.50 13.00
N ALA A 85 -7.86 -16.74 12.55
CA ALA A 85 -7.40 -17.84 13.38
C ALA A 85 -5.87 -17.98 13.36
N ASN A 86 -5.13 -16.97 13.85
CA ASN A 86 -3.68 -17.08 13.95
C ASN A 86 -3.05 -16.36 15.15
N GLU A 87 -1.95 -16.93 15.62
CA GLU A 87 -1.00 -16.36 16.57
C GLU A 87 0.28 -15.92 15.83
N ILE A 88 0.14 -15.15 14.74
CA ILE A 88 1.30 -14.70 13.96
C ILE A 88 1.89 -13.45 14.59
N ILE A 89 3.20 -13.49 14.82
CA ILE A 89 3.97 -12.31 15.23
C ILE A 89 4.10 -11.39 14.01
N ALA A 90 3.49 -10.22 14.10
CA ALA A 90 3.41 -9.26 13.01
C ALA A 90 3.58 -7.83 13.50
N LEU A 91 4.11 -6.98 12.62
CA LEU A 91 4.14 -5.54 12.83
C LEU A 91 2.75 -4.94 12.68
N LYS A 92 2.51 -3.87 13.44
CA LYS A 92 1.41 -2.95 13.14
C LYS A 92 1.85 -2.00 12.03
N PRO A 93 0.91 -1.48 11.21
CA PRO A 93 1.20 -0.43 10.25
C PRO A 93 1.94 0.76 10.88
N SER A 94 3.11 1.09 10.33
CA SER A 94 3.85 2.31 10.64
C SER A 94 3.34 3.50 9.85
N ALA A 95 2.83 3.28 8.63
CA ALA A 95 2.22 4.34 7.82
C ALA A 95 1.32 3.79 6.71
N PHE A 96 0.31 4.58 6.33
CA PHE A 96 -0.43 4.41 5.09
C PHE A 96 -0.04 5.50 4.08
N VAL A 97 0.18 5.10 2.82
CA VAL A 97 0.46 6.03 1.73
C VAL A 97 -0.76 6.10 0.81
N PHE A 98 -1.42 7.25 0.84
CA PHE A 98 -2.51 7.64 -0.06
C PHE A 98 -1.95 8.44 -1.24
N HIS A 99 -2.61 8.39 -2.40
CA HIS A 99 -2.09 9.09 -3.57
C HIS A 99 -3.09 9.35 -4.69
N VAL A 100 -2.90 10.43 -5.44
CA VAL A 100 -3.76 10.78 -6.60
C VAL A 100 -3.37 10.09 -7.92
N SER A 101 -2.50 9.07 -7.87
CA SER A 101 -1.91 8.36 -9.01
C SER A 101 -0.82 9.15 -9.73
N ARG A 102 0.21 8.45 -10.23
CA ARG A 102 1.36 9.02 -10.98
C ARG A 102 2.11 10.17 -10.29
N CYS A 103 2.08 10.21 -8.97
CA CYS A 103 2.69 11.23 -8.10
C CYS A 103 3.83 10.68 -7.22
N GLY A 104 4.61 9.72 -7.73
CA GLY A 104 5.76 9.19 -7.00
C GLY A 104 5.47 8.12 -5.93
N SER A 105 4.21 7.75 -5.66
CA SER A 105 3.87 6.74 -4.63
C SER A 105 4.55 5.38 -4.81
N THR A 106 4.68 4.91 -6.05
CA THR A 106 5.42 3.67 -6.35
C THR A 106 6.92 3.84 -6.14
N LEU A 107 7.48 5.04 -6.37
CA LEU A 107 8.89 5.31 -6.12
C LEU A 107 9.18 5.30 -4.62
N LEU A 108 8.32 5.94 -3.82
CA LEU A 108 8.37 5.93 -2.36
C LEU A 108 8.37 4.49 -1.82
N SER A 109 7.36 3.69 -2.18
CA SER A 109 7.25 2.31 -1.68
C SER A 109 8.44 1.44 -2.08
N GLN A 110 8.99 1.64 -3.29
CA GLN A 110 10.15 0.93 -3.82
C GLN A 110 11.48 1.35 -3.15
N ALA A 111 11.63 2.62 -2.80
CA ALA A 111 12.79 3.12 -2.07
C ALA A 111 12.85 2.50 -0.68
N PHE A 112 11.74 2.56 0.08
CA PHE A 112 11.67 1.95 1.41
C PHE A 112 11.77 0.42 1.38
N ALA A 113 11.32 -0.24 0.30
CA ALA A 113 11.48 -1.68 0.10
C ALA A 113 12.94 -2.14 -0.10
N GLN A 114 13.91 -1.22 -0.26
CA GLN A 114 15.33 -1.57 -0.28
C GLN A 114 15.87 -1.93 1.11
N SER A 115 15.21 -1.45 2.16
CA SER A 115 15.64 -1.66 3.54
C SER A 115 15.15 -2.99 4.10
N GLU A 116 16.02 -3.76 4.75
CA GLU A 116 15.64 -5.04 5.38
C GLU A 116 14.77 -4.84 6.63
N ILE A 117 14.80 -3.65 7.22
CA ILE A 117 13.99 -3.31 8.39
C ILE A 117 12.55 -2.90 8.04
N CYS A 118 12.23 -2.69 6.75
CA CYS A 118 10.94 -2.17 6.32
C CYS A 118 10.17 -3.17 5.46
N ILE A 119 8.99 -3.59 5.94
CA ILE A 119 7.98 -4.26 5.11
C ILE A 119 7.23 -3.19 4.32
N SER A 120 7.23 -3.28 3.00
CA SER A 120 6.52 -2.35 2.11
C SER A 120 5.52 -3.13 1.27
N ILE A 121 4.23 -2.91 1.48
CA ILE A 121 3.14 -3.55 0.73
C ILE A 121 2.50 -2.51 -0.19
N ALA A 122 2.47 -2.78 -1.49
CA ALA A 122 2.00 -1.84 -2.50
C ALA A 122 0.76 -2.35 -3.24
N GLU A 123 -0.39 -1.69 -3.01
CA GLU A 123 -1.66 -1.91 -3.73
C GLU A 123 -2.08 -3.41 -3.67
N ALA A 124 -2.15 -3.96 -2.45
CA ALA A 124 -2.54 -5.35 -2.25
C ALA A 124 -4.03 -5.55 -2.58
N PRO A 125 -4.40 -6.39 -3.57
CA PRO A 125 -5.80 -6.54 -4.02
C PRO A 125 -6.76 -6.92 -2.90
N LEU A 126 -6.31 -7.77 -1.97
CA LEU A 126 -7.09 -8.17 -0.80
C LEU A 126 -7.60 -6.98 0.03
N LEU A 127 -6.81 -5.91 0.15
CA LEU A 127 -7.22 -4.73 0.91
C LEU A 127 -8.35 -3.98 0.20
N ASP A 128 -8.28 -3.85 -1.14
CA ASP A 128 -9.35 -3.29 -1.96
C ASP A 128 -10.62 -4.14 -1.87
N GLU A 129 -10.49 -5.46 -2.01
CA GLU A 129 -11.60 -6.41 -1.97
C GLU A 129 -12.32 -6.39 -0.60
N ILE A 130 -11.58 -6.25 0.51
CA ILE A 130 -12.17 -6.08 1.85
C ILE A 130 -12.86 -4.72 1.99
N LEU A 131 -12.24 -3.64 1.52
CA LEU A 131 -12.87 -2.31 1.55
C LEU A 131 -14.16 -2.29 0.75
N ARG A 132 -14.22 -3.04 -0.36
CA ARG A 132 -15.34 -3.07 -1.29
C ARG A 132 -16.31 -4.23 -1.11
N CYS A 133 -16.12 -5.08 -0.10
CA CYS A 133 -16.93 -6.29 0.09
C CYS A 133 -18.45 -6.03 0.15
N LYS A 134 -18.88 -4.83 0.58
CA LYS A 134 -20.30 -4.44 0.60
C LYS A 134 -20.94 -4.26 -0.78
N GLU A 135 -20.14 -4.12 -1.83
CA GLU A 135 -20.64 -4.16 -3.22
C GLU A 135 -21.21 -5.54 -3.57
N HIS A 136 -20.70 -6.60 -2.93
CA HIS A 136 -21.15 -7.98 -3.12
C HIS A 136 -22.10 -8.45 -2.03
N ASP A 137 -21.89 -8.02 -0.79
CA ASP A 137 -22.70 -8.40 0.36
C ASP A 137 -22.99 -7.18 1.26
N PRO A 138 -24.14 -6.50 1.05
CA PRO A 138 -24.52 -5.33 1.83
C PRO A 138 -24.73 -5.62 3.33
N SER A 139 -24.88 -6.89 3.73
CA SER A 139 -25.10 -7.27 5.14
C SER A 139 -23.84 -7.14 6.00
N ILE A 140 -22.66 -7.07 5.37
CA ILE A 140 -21.39 -6.93 6.08
C ILE A 140 -21.34 -5.58 6.81
N SER A 141 -21.16 -5.66 8.12
CA SER A 141 -20.98 -4.50 8.99
C SER A 141 -19.60 -3.85 8.84
N ASN A 142 -19.48 -2.57 9.21
CA ASN A 142 -18.18 -1.90 9.22
C ASN A 142 -17.20 -2.53 10.22
N ALA A 143 -17.68 -3.03 11.36
CA ALA A 143 -16.85 -3.74 12.34
C ALA A 143 -16.26 -5.03 11.77
N GLN A 144 -17.03 -5.77 10.96
CA GLN A 144 -16.54 -6.97 10.30
C GLN A 144 -15.52 -6.65 9.20
N ARG A 145 -15.71 -5.57 8.44
CA ARG A 145 -14.71 -5.05 7.48
C ARG A 145 -13.42 -4.67 8.16
N GLU A 146 -13.50 -3.97 9.29
CA GLU A 146 -12.35 -3.59 10.09
C GLU A 146 -11.58 -4.83 10.58
N GLU A 147 -12.30 -5.82 11.13
CA GLU A 147 -11.72 -7.07 11.62
C GLU A 147 -10.97 -7.78 10.49
N TRP A 148 -11.56 -7.88 9.30
CA TRP A 148 -10.93 -8.49 8.14
C TRP A 148 -9.71 -7.69 7.66
N PHE A 149 -9.82 -6.38 7.58
CA PHE A 149 -8.74 -5.50 7.12
C PHE A 149 -7.53 -5.59 8.06
N LYS A 150 -7.75 -5.45 9.37
CA LYS A 150 -6.70 -5.59 10.39
C LYS A 150 -6.09 -6.99 10.40
N ALA A 151 -6.90 -8.02 10.21
CA ALA A 151 -6.41 -9.39 10.12
C ALA A 151 -5.53 -9.60 8.86
N ALA A 152 -5.95 -9.11 7.70
CA ALA A 152 -5.15 -9.16 6.47
C ALA A 152 -3.80 -8.43 6.63
N LEU A 153 -3.78 -7.27 7.28
CA LEU A 153 -2.53 -6.56 7.58
C LEU A 153 -1.60 -7.34 8.51
N ARG A 154 -2.12 -8.00 9.55
CA ARG A 154 -1.31 -8.88 10.40
C ARG A 154 -0.64 -9.99 9.58
N TRP A 155 -1.38 -10.60 8.67
CA TRP A 155 -0.81 -11.63 7.80
C TRP A 155 0.23 -11.11 6.82
N MET A 156 0.09 -9.90 6.30
CA MET A 156 1.08 -9.32 5.38
C MET A 156 2.32 -8.82 6.14
N GLY A 157 2.12 -8.24 7.32
CA GLY A 157 3.15 -7.69 8.20
C GLY A 157 3.89 -8.69 9.09
N GLN A 158 3.88 -10.00 8.78
CA GLN A 158 4.63 -10.98 9.59
C GLN A 158 6.11 -10.61 9.65
N ILE A 159 6.69 -10.78 10.84
CA ILE A 159 8.13 -10.72 11.03
C ILE A 159 8.70 -12.05 10.54
N ARG A 160 9.46 -12.03 9.44
CA ARG A 160 9.96 -13.25 8.76
C ARG A 160 11.45 -13.44 8.97
N THR A 161 12.21 -12.35 8.96
CA THR A 161 13.67 -12.38 9.13
C THR A 161 14.10 -12.01 10.54
N GLY A 162 13.23 -11.34 11.31
CA GLY A 162 13.55 -10.83 12.64
C GLY A 162 14.21 -9.45 12.61
N GLN A 163 14.48 -8.90 11.42
CA GLN A 163 15.01 -7.56 11.26
C GLN A 163 13.93 -6.49 11.09
N GLU A 164 12.71 -6.90 10.71
CA GLU A 164 11.63 -5.98 10.38
C GLU A 164 11.16 -5.19 11.61
N SER A 165 11.16 -3.87 11.50
CA SER A 165 10.70 -2.93 12.54
C SER A 165 9.72 -1.87 12.03
N SER A 166 9.61 -1.71 10.71
CA SER A 166 8.71 -0.75 10.05
C SER A 166 7.79 -1.44 9.04
N TYR A 167 6.55 -0.95 8.90
CA TYR A 167 5.56 -1.52 8.00
C TYR A 167 4.75 -0.43 7.27
N ILE A 168 4.99 -0.28 5.96
CA ILE A 168 4.32 0.70 5.10
C ILE A 168 3.28 0.00 4.22
N ILE A 169 2.10 0.61 4.11
CA ILE A 169 1.03 0.17 3.22
C ILE A 169 0.72 1.29 2.25
N LYS A 170 1.13 1.12 1.00
CA LYS A 170 0.69 1.96 -0.10
C LYS A 170 -0.65 1.43 -0.60
N LEU A 171 -1.67 2.28 -0.53
CA LEU A 171 -3.05 1.99 -0.93
C LEU A 171 -3.26 2.30 -2.42
N ASP A 172 -4.36 1.82 -3.00
CA ASP A 172 -4.78 2.21 -4.34
C ASP A 172 -5.24 3.68 -4.36
N SER A 173 -5.18 4.32 -5.53
CA SER A 173 -5.49 5.77 -5.62
C SER A 173 -6.91 6.11 -5.20
N TRP A 174 -7.88 5.23 -5.46
CA TRP A 174 -9.27 5.44 -5.08
C TRP A 174 -9.53 5.19 -3.59
N HIS A 175 -8.57 4.63 -2.84
CA HIS A 175 -8.70 4.46 -1.40
C HIS A 175 -8.72 5.78 -0.63
N ILE A 176 -8.36 6.91 -1.26
CA ILE A 176 -8.55 8.26 -0.67
C ILE A 176 -10.00 8.44 -0.20
N HIS A 177 -10.99 7.93 -0.95
CA HIS A 177 -12.40 8.05 -0.60
C HIS A 177 -12.84 7.14 0.56
N PHE A 178 -11.97 6.26 1.05
CA PHE A 178 -12.15 5.47 2.28
C PHE A 178 -11.45 6.11 3.49
N TYR A 179 -10.99 7.36 3.39
CA TYR A 179 -10.26 8.05 4.46
C TYR A 179 -10.96 7.97 5.82
N GLU A 180 -12.24 8.34 5.90
CA GLU A 180 -12.97 8.39 7.18
C GLU A 180 -12.96 7.02 7.87
N LEU A 181 -13.24 5.96 7.11
CA LEU A 181 -13.24 4.59 7.60
C LEU A 181 -11.85 4.13 8.06
N LEU A 182 -10.82 4.38 7.25
CA LEU A 182 -9.46 4.00 7.58
C LEU A 182 -8.93 4.79 8.77
N ARG A 183 -9.25 6.07 8.88
CA ARG A 183 -8.86 6.91 10.02
C ARG A 183 -9.56 6.46 11.30
N GLU A 184 -10.83 6.06 11.25
CA GLU A 184 -11.53 5.44 12.39
C GLU A 184 -10.80 4.17 12.86
N TRP A 185 -10.41 3.30 11.94
CA TRP A 185 -9.73 2.04 12.26
C TRP A 185 -8.30 2.22 12.76
N PHE A 186 -7.62 3.28 12.30
CA PHE A 186 -6.22 3.60 12.57
C PHE A 186 -6.07 5.07 13.00
N PRO A 187 -6.55 5.44 14.21
CA PRO A 187 -6.67 6.84 14.62
C PRO A 187 -5.33 7.57 14.71
N GLU A 188 -4.26 6.86 15.07
CA GLU A 188 -2.94 7.45 15.32
C GLU A 188 -1.88 7.05 14.28
N VAL A 189 -2.21 6.18 13.32
CA VAL A 189 -1.23 5.77 12.30
C VAL A 189 -0.99 6.94 11.34
N PRO A 190 0.28 7.29 11.04
CA PRO A 190 0.62 8.28 10.02
C PRO A 190 0.00 7.96 8.66
N PHE A 191 -0.78 8.90 8.11
CA PHE A 191 -1.30 8.85 6.74
C PHE A 191 -0.58 9.90 5.91
N PHE A 192 0.15 9.46 4.90
CA PHE A 192 0.92 10.32 4.01
C PHE A 192 0.24 10.41 2.64
N PHE A 193 -0.10 11.61 2.21
CA PHE A 193 -0.86 11.88 0.99
C PHE A 193 0.06 12.47 -0.08
N LEU A 194 0.22 11.73 -1.18
CA LEU A 194 0.99 12.17 -2.33
C LEU A 194 0.11 12.78 -3.42
N THR A 195 0.45 13.99 -3.82
CA THR A 195 -0.21 14.72 -4.90
C THR A 195 0.79 15.16 -5.97
N ARG A 196 0.28 15.63 -7.10
CA ARG A 196 1.05 16.18 -8.23
C ARG A 196 0.14 17.01 -9.11
N TYR A 197 0.72 17.92 -9.88
CA TYR A 197 0.00 18.69 -10.90
C TYR A 197 -0.78 17.79 -11.89
N PRO A 198 -2.08 18.04 -12.14
CA PRO A 198 -2.93 17.14 -12.94
C PRO A 198 -2.47 16.95 -14.37
N GLY A 199 -1.90 17.99 -15.00
CA GLY A 199 -1.40 17.90 -16.37
C GLY A 199 -0.32 16.84 -16.53
N GLU A 200 0.58 16.73 -15.55
CA GLU A 200 1.64 15.73 -15.56
C GLU A 200 1.12 14.31 -15.29
N ILE A 201 0.10 14.18 -14.45
CA ILE A 201 -0.57 12.89 -14.19
C ILE A 201 -1.28 12.39 -15.45
N LEU A 202 -2.01 13.26 -16.14
CA LEU A 202 -2.72 12.93 -17.38
C LEU A 202 -1.75 12.63 -18.52
N ALA A 203 -0.65 13.38 -18.63
CA ALA A 203 0.42 13.07 -19.56
C ALA A 203 1.05 11.68 -19.30
N SER A 204 1.16 11.27 -18.04
CA SER A 204 1.64 9.91 -17.70
C SER A 204 0.60 8.84 -18.07
N HIS A 205 -0.69 9.08 -17.83
CA HIS A 205 -1.75 8.14 -18.18
C HIS A 205 -2.02 8.06 -19.69
N SER A 206 -1.75 9.10 -20.47
CA SER A 206 -1.92 9.06 -21.93
C SER A 206 -1.03 7.98 -22.59
N LYS A 207 0.10 7.67 -21.96
CA LYS A 207 1.01 6.58 -22.34
C LYS A 207 0.50 5.22 -21.90
N ILE A 208 0.16 5.09 -20.62
CA ILE A 208 -0.35 3.85 -20.01
C ILE A 208 -1.44 4.23 -19.00
N ARG A 209 -2.70 4.00 -19.39
CA ARG A 209 -3.86 4.27 -18.51
C ARG A 209 -3.90 3.28 -17.35
N GLY A 210 -4.10 3.80 -16.13
CA GLY A 210 -4.51 2.99 -14.99
C GLY A 210 -5.99 2.61 -15.10
N ILE A 211 -6.39 1.51 -14.48
CA ILE A 211 -7.77 1.00 -14.57
C ILE A 211 -8.81 2.01 -14.08
N HIS A 212 -8.51 2.78 -13.03
CA HIS A 212 -9.39 3.83 -12.49
C HIS A 212 -9.55 5.04 -13.41
N MET A 213 -8.77 5.14 -14.50
CA MET A 213 -8.90 6.17 -15.53
C MET A 213 -9.68 5.66 -16.76
N ILE A 214 -10.30 4.48 -16.67
CA ILE A 214 -11.12 3.89 -17.73
C ILE A 214 -12.56 3.76 -17.20
N PRO A 215 -13.56 4.37 -17.87
CA PRO A 215 -14.96 4.24 -17.47
C PRO A 215 -15.39 2.79 -17.34
N GLY A 216 -16.06 2.45 -16.23
CA GLY A 216 -16.62 1.12 -15.96
C GLY A 216 -15.66 0.09 -15.35
N MET A 217 -14.35 0.38 -15.26
CA MET A 217 -13.38 -0.55 -14.64
C MET A 217 -13.32 -0.44 -13.10
N VAL A 218 -13.64 0.73 -12.56
CA VAL A 218 -13.83 0.98 -11.13
C VAL A 218 -15.22 1.57 -10.93
N ASN A 219 -15.91 1.16 -9.88
CA ASN A 219 -17.25 1.66 -9.58
C ASN A 219 -17.21 3.20 -9.41
N PRO A 220 -17.94 3.98 -10.23
CA PRO A 220 -17.88 5.44 -10.19
C PRO A 220 -18.33 6.06 -8.86
N PHE A 221 -19.21 5.36 -8.12
CA PHE A 221 -19.62 5.79 -6.79
C PHE A 221 -18.46 5.75 -5.79
N LEU A 222 -17.49 4.84 -5.96
CA LEU A 222 -16.26 4.83 -5.15
C LEU A 222 -15.37 6.03 -5.43
N LEU A 223 -15.38 6.53 -6.67
CA LEU A 223 -14.61 7.70 -7.09
C LEU A 223 -15.32 9.01 -6.68
N LYS A 224 -16.43 8.92 -5.94
CA LYS A 224 -17.33 10.03 -5.56
C LYS A 224 -17.80 10.89 -6.74
N MET A 225 -17.88 10.30 -7.94
CA MET A 225 -18.31 11.01 -9.15
C MET A 225 -19.83 11.01 -9.34
N GLY A 226 -20.56 10.21 -8.56
CA GLY A 226 -22.01 10.05 -8.70
C GLY A 226 -22.40 9.39 -10.04
N GLU A 227 -23.49 9.88 -10.65
CA GLU A 227 -23.87 9.45 -12.00
C GLU A 227 -22.88 9.98 -13.03
N LEU A 228 -22.27 9.06 -13.78
CA LEU A 228 -21.31 9.43 -14.81
C LEU A 228 -22.04 10.05 -16.01
N PRO A 229 -21.62 11.23 -16.48
CA PRO A 229 -22.07 11.73 -17.78
C PRO A 229 -21.61 10.78 -18.88
N ASP A 230 -22.30 10.79 -20.02
CA ASP A 230 -21.81 10.10 -21.21
C ASP A 230 -20.53 10.80 -21.70
N PHE A 231 -19.38 10.19 -21.38
CA PHE A 231 -18.07 10.68 -21.81
C PHE A 231 -17.84 10.46 -23.31
N LYS A 232 -18.75 9.81 -24.05
CA LYS A 232 -18.67 9.58 -25.50
C LYS A 232 -17.34 8.99 -25.97
N GLY A 233 -16.70 8.18 -25.12
CA GLY A 233 -15.38 7.59 -25.38
C GLY A 233 -14.18 8.51 -25.09
N ASP A 234 -14.38 9.71 -24.54
CA ASP A 234 -13.31 10.59 -24.09
C ASP A 234 -12.78 10.16 -22.71
N PHE A 235 -11.77 9.30 -22.73
CA PHE A 235 -11.10 8.83 -21.52
C PHE A 235 -10.31 9.93 -20.80
N ASN A 236 -9.90 11.00 -21.50
CA ASN A 236 -9.20 12.11 -20.86
C ASN A 236 -10.19 12.98 -20.08
N ALA A 237 -11.40 13.19 -20.59
CA ALA A 237 -12.47 13.85 -19.84
C ALA A 237 -12.84 13.07 -18.57
N PHE A 238 -12.95 11.74 -18.66
CA PHE A 238 -13.17 10.90 -17.47
C PHE A 238 -12.02 11.00 -16.47
N GLY A 239 -10.76 10.82 -16.91
CA GLY A 239 -9.59 10.90 -16.03
C GLY A 239 -9.43 12.28 -15.37
N ASN A 240 -9.79 13.36 -16.07
CA ASN A 240 -9.85 14.70 -15.50
C ASN A 240 -10.84 14.80 -14.34
N ASP A 241 -12.01 14.20 -14.50
CA ASP A 241 -13.06 14.24 -13.50
C ASP A 241 -12.72 13.36 -12.29
N VAL A 242 -12.05 12.21 -12.51
CA VAL A 242 -11.46 11.40 -11.43
C VAL A 242 -10.46 12.23 -10.62
N LEU A 243 -9.49 12.87 -11.28
CA LEU A 243 -8.50 13.70 -10.59
C LEU A 243 -9.13 14.88 -9.85
N LYS A 244 -10.14 15.52 -10.45
CA LYS A 244 -10.90 16.60 -9.80
C LYS A 244 -11.46 16.12 -8.45
N HIS A 245 -12.11 14.95 -8.41
CA HIS A 245 -12.67 14.40 -7.17
C HIS A 245 -11.60 13.96 -6.18
N TYR A 246 -10.43 13.49 -6.63
CA TYR A 246 -9.29 13.26 -5.76
C TYR A 246 -8.82 14.56 -5.09
N TYR A 247 -8.66 15.66 -5.82
CA TYR A 247 -8.24 16.94 -5.20
C TYR A 247 -9.30 17.54 -4.28
N LEU A 248 -10.58 17.41 -4.63
CA LEU A 248 -11.68 17.82 -3.75
C LEU A 248 -11.64 17.03 -2.44
N GLU A 249 -11.41 15.72 -2.51
CA GLU A 249 -11.30 14.87 -1.33
C GLU A 249 -10.04 15.20 -0.52
N LEU A 250 -8.88 15.38 -1.15
CA LEU A 250 -7.65 15.79 -0.45
C LEU A 250 -7.85 17.11 0.30
N LYS A 251 -8.51 18.09 -0.32
CA LYS A 251 -8.85 19.36 0.34
C LYS A 251 -9.78 19.15 1.53
N ALA A 252 -10.81 18.31 1.39
CA ALA A 252 -11.72 18.00 2.48
C ALA A 252 -10.98 17.33 3.66
N ILE A 253 -10.14 16.34 3.38
CA ILE A 253 -9.32 15.65 4.39
C ILE A 253 -8.36 16.62 5.07
N LEU A 254 -7.71 17.49 4.29
CA LEU A 254 -6.79 18.50 4.80
C LEU A 254 -7.47 19.44 5.80
N THR A 255 -8.70 19.88 5.51
CA THR A 255 -9.47 20.77 6.41
C THR A 255 -9.91 20.13 7.72
N LEU A 256 -9.75 18.81 7.88
CA LEU A 256 -9.97 18.14 9.16
C LEU A 256 -8.82 18.38 10.16
N ASP A 257 -7.70 18.94 9.69
CA ASP A 257 -6.54 19.32 10.52
C ASP A 257 -6.05 18.19 11.45
N CYS A 258 -6.02 16.97 10.91
CA CYS A 258 -5.56 15.81 11.66
C CYS A 258 -4.03 15.78 11.69
N LYS A 259 -3.43 15.93 12.87
CA LYS A 259 -1.97 15.88 13.08
C LYS A 259 -1.29 14.58 12.59
N PHE A 260 -2.06 13.51 12.37
CA PHE A 260 -1.58 12.23 11.84
C PHE A 260 -1.73 12.13 10.32
N ASN A 261 -2.02 13.25 9.64
CA ASN A 261 -1.96 13.39 8.20
C ASN A 261 -0.76 14.28 7.81
N ARG A 262 -0.04 13.89 6.76
CA ARG A 262 0.90 14.78 6.06
C ARG A 262 0.65 14.72 4.57
N PHE A 263 0.69 15.88 3.92
CA PHE A 263 0.47 16.02 2.48
C PHE A 263 1.78 16.46 1.83
N PHE A 264 2.06 15.98 0.62
CA PHE A 264 3.29 16.30 -0.09
C PHE A 264 3.04 16.40 -1.60
N ASP A 265 3.46 17.49 -2.22
CA ASP A 265 3.43 17.67 -3.67
C ASP A 265 4.71 17.16 -4.31
N TYR A 266 4.57 16.14 -5.16
CA TYR A 266 5.70 15.53 -5.86
C TYR A 266 6.50 16.52 -6.72
N ASN A 267 5.93 17.68 -7.05
CA ASN A 267 6.65 18.77 -7.72
C ASN A 267 7.85 19.30 -6.92
N GLU A 268 7.85 19.14 -5.60
CA GLU A 268 8.98 19.50 -4.73
C GLU A 268 10.20 18.61 -4.94
N GLY A 269 9.99 17.37 -5.40
CA GLY A 269 11.06 16.45 -5.80
C GLY A 269 11.01 15.10 -5.09
N ALA A 270 11.64 14.11 -5.72
CA ALA A 270 11.62 12.74 -5.23
C ALA A 270 12.47 12.54 -3.97
N ARG A 271 13.52 13.35 -3.78
CA ARG A 271 14.39 13.27 -2.62
C ARG A 271 13.69 13.86 -1.40
N GLU A 272 13.14 15.05 -1.58
CA GLU A 272 12.35 15.82 -0.63
C GLU A 272 11.14 14.99 -0.15
N MET A 273 10.54 14.21 -1.07
CA MET A 273 9.49 13.24 -0.73
C MET A 273 9.96 12.18 0.28
N LEU A 274 11.14 11.59 0.08
CA LEU A 274 11.67 10.58 1.00
C LEU A 274 11.99 11.19 2.36
N GLU A 275 12.61 12.38 2.36
CA GLU A 275 12.97 13.13 3.56
C GLU A 275 11.72 13.52 4.37
N SER A 276 10.70 14.07 3.71
CA SER A 276 9.41 14.43 4.33
C SER A 276 8.66 13.23 4.87
N PHE A 277 8.67 12.09 4.17
CA PHE A 277 8.04 10.86 4.66
C PHE A 277 8.79 10.31 5.88
N SER A 278 10.11 10.23 5.81
CA SER A 278 10.97 9.73 6.90
C SER A 278 10.82 10.56 8.17
N GLU A 279 10.87 11.88 8.05
CA GLU A 279 10.66 12.79 9.17
C GLU A 279 9.27 12.59 9.81
N PHE A 280 8.23 12.39 8.98
CA PHE A 280 6.87 12.23 9.47
C PHE A 280 6.65 10.91 10.21
N THR A 281 7.19 9.82 9.67
CA THR A 281 6.91 8.47 10.17
C THR A 281 7.98 7.98 11.14
N GLY A 282 9.13 8.66 11.23
CA GLY A 282 10.30 8.23 11.99
C GLY A 282 11.03 7.03 11.37
N ILE A 283 10.74 6.66 10.11
CA ILE A 283 11.39 5.51 9.46
C ILE A 283 12.69 6.00 8.85
N GLU A 284 13.82 5.46 9.30
CA GLU A 284 15.15 5.91 8.89
C GLU A 284 15.43 5.74 7.38
N LEU A 285 16.10 6.74 6.81
CA LEU A 285 16.60 6.68 5.43
C LEU A 285 17.97 6.01 5.40
N VAL A 286 18.16 5.14 4.41
CA VAL A 286 19.46 4.51 4.11
C VAL A 286 19.92 4.88 2.70
N THR A 287 21.21 4.76 2.44
CA THR A 287 21.85 5.16 1.17
C THR A 287 21.19 4.51 -0.05
N GLU A 288 20.81 3.24 0.07
CA GLU A 288 20.17 2.43 -0.96
C GLU A 288 18.84 3.03 -1.43
N MET A 289 18.13 3.75 -0.56
CA MET A 289 16.88 4.42 -0.91
C MET A 289 17.12 5.56 -1.90
N TYR A 290 18.20 6.33 -1.74
CA TYR A 290 18.57 7.41 -2.66
C TYR A 290 19.09 6.86 -3.99
N GLU A 291 19.85 5.75 -3.96
CA GLU A 291 20.29 5.08 -5.19
C GLU A 291 19.09 4.58 -6.01
N ARG A 292 18.03 4.10 -5.35
CA ARG A 292 16.79 3.67 -6.01
C ARG A 292 16.10 4.80 -6.78
N LEU A 293 16.28 6.07 -6.39
CA LEU A 293 15.69 7.23 -7.08
C LEU A 293 16.22 7.44 -8.50
N LYS A 294 17.41 6.91 -8.82
CA LYS A 294 18.04 7.05 -10.15
C LYS A 294 17.37 6.18 -11.23
N PHE A 295 16.43 5.31 -10.83
CA PHE A 295 15.80 4.32 -11.71
C PHE A 295 14.28 4.48 -11.76
N HIS A 296 13.69 4.12 -12.90
CA HIS A 296 12.24 4.12 -13.11
C HIS A 296 11.52 3.27 -12.05
N SER A 297 10.45 3.80 -11.46
CA SER A 297 9.77 3.16 -10.33
C SER A 297 9.03 1.87 -10.71
N LYS A 298 8.60 1.74 -11.98
CA LYS A 298 7.79 0.61 -12.49
C LYS A 298 8.54 -0.33 -13.44
N SER A 299 9.85 -0.12 -13.61
CA SER A 299 10.65 -0.92 -14.54
C SER A 299 12.05 -1.11 -14.00
N THR A 300 12.38 -2.34 -13.61
CA THR A 300 13.68 -2.70 -13.04
C THR A 300 14.81 -2.36 -14.02
N GLY A 301 15.80 -1.60 -13.56
CA GLY A 301 17.04 -1.30 -14.31
C GLY A 301 16.95 -0.20 -15.37
N ARG A 302 15.76 0.39 -15.63
CA ARG A 302 15.64 1.53 -16.55
C ARG A 302 16.03 2.82 -15.82
N ILE A 303 17.02 3.56 -16.33
CA ILE A 303 17.42 4.88 -15.78
C ILE A 303 16.22 5.83 -15.87
N PHE A 304 16.03 6.66 -14.83
CA PHE A 304 15.03 7.71 -14.84
C PHE A 304 15.41 8.77 -15.88
N ASP A 305 14.52 9.02 -16.84
CA ASP A 305 14.68 10.06 -17.85
C ASP A 305 13.65 11.15 -17.60
N THR A 306 14.10 12.41 -17.53
CA THR A 306 13.22 13.58 -17.46
C THR A 306 12.48 13.68 -18.78
N GLU A 307 11.23 13.21 -18.78
CA GLU A 307 10.40 13.23 -19.97
C GLU A 307 10.16 14.68 -20.43
N PRO A 308 10.12 14.94 -21.75
CA PRO A 308 9.82 16.27 -22.27
C PRO A 308 8.44 16.74 -21.79
N LYS A 309 8.28 18.06 -21.59
CA LYS A 309 7.00 18.68 -21.23
C LYS A 309 5.93 18.29 -22.26
N ALA A 310 5.01 17.42 -21.85
CA ALA A 310 3.85 17.06 -22.62
C ALA A 310 2.82 18.19 -22.63
N GLU A 311 1.92 18.17 -23.62
CA GLU A 311 0.75 19.04 -23.62
C GLU A 311 -0.07 18.82 -22.35
N ASP A 312 -0.54 19.91 -21.73
CA ASP A 312 -1.38 19.84 -20.54
C ASP A 312 -2.80 19.44 -20.92
N LEU A 313 -3.10 18.15 -20.76
CA LEU A 313 -4.42 17.56 -21.03
C LEU A 313 -5.46 17.82 -19.93
N SER A 314 -5.11 18.61 -18.90
CA SER A 314 -6.04 18.91 -17.82
C SER A 314 -7.13 19.89 -18.25
N THR A 315 -8.32 19.73 -17.68
CA THR A 315 -9.43 20.67 -17.82
C THR A 315 -9.27 21.81 -16.82
N LYS A 316 -9.88 22.96 -17.11
CA LYS A 316 -9.91 24.10 -16.18
C LYS A 316 -10.43 23.70 -14.80
N ALA A 317 -11.53 22.93 -14.74
CA ALA A 317 -12.12 22.49 -13.48
C ALA A 317 -11.18 21.59 -12.65
N CYS A 318 -10.44 20.69 -13.30
CA CYS A 318 -9.45 19.84 -12.64
C CYS A 318 -8.29 20.68 -12.06
N ARG A 319 -7.74 21.62 -12.84
CA ARG A 319 -6.69 22.54 -12.37
C ARG A 319 -7.15 23.43 -11.22
N GLU A 320 -8.37 23.96 -11.29
CA GLU A 320 -8.93 24.77 -10.21
C GLU A 320 -9.10 23.97 -8.91
N ALA A 321 -9.49 22.69 -9.00
CA ALA A 321 -9.58 21.82 -7.82
C ALA A 321 -8.20 21.56 -7.19
N TYR A 322 -7.18 21.27 -8.02
CA TYR A 322 -5.79 21.15 -7.56
C TYR A 322 -5.28 22.45 -6.92
N GLN A 323 -5.47 23.61 -7.57
CA GLN A 323 -5.01 24.89 -7.04
C GLN A 323 -5.67 25.21 -5.70
N LYS A 324 -6.98 25.01 -5.58
CA LYS A 324 -7.69 25.21 -4.30
C LYS A 324 -7.14 24.31 -3.19
N PHE A 325 -6.76 23.07 -3.51
CA PHE A 325 -6.10 22.18 -2.56
C PHE A 325 -4.74 22.74 -2.13
N ILE A 326 -3.88 23.13 -3.09
CA ILE A 326 -2.55 23.70 -2.81
C ILE A 326 -2.64 24.99 -1.99
N ASP A 327 -3.53 25.91 -2.37
CA ASP A 327 -3.75 27.16 -1.65
C ASP A 327 -4.19 26.89 -0.20
N THR A 328 -5.04 25.89 0.01
CA THR A 328 -5.47 25.48 1.36
C THR A 328 -4.32 24.87 2.15
N ALA A 329 -3.46 24.08 1.50
CA ALA A 329 -2.30 23.44 2.14
C ALA A 329 -1.29 24.49 2.61
N GLN A 330 -0.98 25.48 1.76
CA GLN A 330 -0.09 26.59 2.12
C GLN A 330 -0.61 27.39 3.33
N LEU A 331 -1.93 27.57 3.45
CA LEU A 331 -2.51 28.28 4.59
C LEU A 331 -2.50 27.51 5.91
N LEU A 332 -2.34 26.18 5.87
CA LEU A 332 -2.37 25.30 7.04
C LEU A 332 -0.99 24.73 7.40
N TRP A 333 0.01 24.87 6.52
CA TRP A 333 1.39 24.46 6.75
C TRP A 333 2.24 25.55 7.44
N ASP A 334 1.79 26.81 7.39
CA ASP A 334 2.30 27.94 8.17
C ASP A 334 1.58 28.03 9.54
#